data_AF-A0A1M3BP58-F1
#
_entry.id   AF-A0A1M3BP58-F1
#
_cell.length_a   1.000
_cell.length_b   1.000
_cell.length_c   1.000
_cell.angle_alpha   90.00
_cell.angle_beta   90.00
_cell.angle_gamma   90.00
#
_symmetry.space_group_name_H-M   'P 1'
#
loop_
_entity.id
_entity.type
_entity.pdbx_description
1 polymer ?
#
loop_
_entity_poly.entity_id
_entity_poly.type
_entity_poly.pdbx_seq_one_letter_code
_entity_poly.pdbx_strand_id
1 'polypeptide(L)'
;MGAIRAGYRERMPTWIAKRSLPWIWKKVPWKTVWAVTLWLAEKGRERVRDNLTQGEQTEFWGLLKKSRGKPSNLTKRDQARVKNIVGKAIRG
;
A
#
# COMPACT_ATOMS: atom_id res chain seq x y z
N MET A 1 -10.17 10.55 -35.51
CA MET A 1 -9.03 9.69 -35.09
C MET A 1 -8.40 10.33 -33.86
N GLY A 2 -8.48 9.65 -32.71
CA GLY A 2 -7.97 10.14 -31.43
C GLY A 2 -8.21 9.11 -30.33
N ALA A 3 -8.00 7.83 -30.65
CA ALA A 3 -7.96 6.78 -29.66
C ALA A 3 -6.57 6.79 -28.99
N ILE A 4 -6.51 6.26 -27.77
CA ILE A 4 -5.32 6.06 -26.91
C ILE A 4 -5.00 7.22 -25.95
N ARG A 5 -5.89 7.44 -24.97
CA ARG A 5 -5.49 7.71 -23.58
C ARG A 5 -6.42 6.95 -22.63
N ALA A 6 -6.54 5.64 -22.85
CA ALA A 6 -6.82 4.74 -21.74
C ALA A 6 -5.54 4.73 -20.89
N GLY A 7 -5.41 5.71 -19.99
CA GLY A 7 -4.41 5.66 -18.94
C GLY A 7 -4.56 4.29 -18.28
N TYR A 8 -3.51 3.48 -18.33
CA TYR A 8 -3.47 2.21 -17.65
C TYR A 8 -3.82 2.50 -16.19
N ARG A 9 -5.08 2.24 -15.78
CA ARG A 9 -5.42 1.92 -14.40
C ARG A 9 -4.37 0.91 -14.02
N GLU A 10 -3.34 1.28 -13.27
CA GLU A 10 -2.19 0.42 -13.04
C GLU A 10 -2.73 -0.83 -12.36
N ARG A 11 -2.88 -1.87 -13.17
CA ARG A 11 -3.61 -3.07 -12.79
C ARG A 11 -2.81 -3.63 -11.63
N MET A 12 -3.43 -3.63 -10.45
CA MET A 12 -2.81 -4.15 -9.24
C MET A 12 -2.15 -5.50 -9.59
N PRO A 13 -0.84 -5.67 -9.33
CA PRO A 13 -0.18 -6.93 -9.60
C PRO A 13 -0.99 -8.08 -9.02
N THR A 14 -1.15 -9.15 -9.79
CA THR A 14 -2.00 -10.29 -9.41
C THR A 14 -1.59 -10.89 -8.06
N TRP A 15 -0.31 -10.82 -7.70
CA TRP A 15 0.21 -11.26 -6.42
C TRP A 15 -0.24 -10.38 -5.24
N ILE A 16 -0.48 -9.08 -5.45
CA ILE A 16 -1.05 -8.16 -4.45
C ILE A 16 -2.57 -8.41 -4.36
N ALA A 17 -3.24 -8.56 -5.51
CA ALA A 17 -4.68 -8.82 -5.56
C ALA A 17 -5.04 -10.12 -4.83
N LYS A 18 -4.27 -11.20 -5.01
CA LYS A 18 -4.47 -12.46 -4.26
C LYS A 18 -4.31 -12.29 -2.74
N ARG A 19 -3.61 -11.25 -2.28
CA ARG A 19 -3.31 -11.01 -0.84
C ARG A 19 -4.22 -9.96 -0.21
N SER A 20 -5.11 -9.32 -0.96
CA SER A 20 -6.04 -8.30 -0.43
C SER A 20 -7.15 -8.90 0.45
N LEU A 21 -7.37 -10.22 0.35
CA LEU A 21 -8.33 -10.94 1.18
C LEU A 21 -7.95 -10.84 2.68
N PRO A 22 -8.87 -10.46 3.59
CA PRO A 22 -8.54 -10.14 4.98
C PRO A 22 -7.81 -11.25 5.74
N TRP A 23 -8.19 -12.51 5.55
CA TRP A 23 -7.56 -13.65 6.24
C TRP A 23 -6.16 -13.94 5.71
N ILE A 24 -5.91 -13.71 4.42
CA ILE A 24 -4.58 -13.86 3.82
C ILE A 24 -3.69 -12.74 4.30
N TRP A 25 -4.18 -11.49 4.26
CA TRP A 25 -3.42 -10.30 4.66
C TRP A 25 -2.86 -10.40 6.08
N LYS A 26 -3.65 -10.93 7.02
CA LYS A 26 -3.21 -11.17 8.41
C LYS A 26 -1.95 -12.03 8.48
N LYS A 27 -1.78 -13.00 7.58
CA LYS A 27 -0.63 -13.91 7.53
C LYS A 27 0.52 -13.42 6.65
N VAL A 28 0.36 -12.29 5.95
CA VAL A 28 1.41 -11.76 5.07
C VAL A 28 2.65 -11.37 5.89
N PRO A 29 3.85 -11.87 5.51
CA PRO A 29 5.09 -11.57 6.20
C PRO A 29 5.51 -10.11 5.96
N TRP A 30 6.24 -9.54 6.91
CA TRP A 30 6.60 -8.12 6.92
C TRP A 30 7.32 -7.66 5.63
N LYS A 31 8.25 -8.45 5.10
CA LYS A 31 8.94 -8.12 3.84
C LYS A 31 7.97 -7.91 2.68
N THR A 32 6.92 -8.73 2.60
CA THR A 32 5.89 -8.59 1.57
C THR A 32 5.00 -7.38 1.83
N VAL A 33 4.62 -7.10 3.09
CA VAL A 33 3.89 -5.87 3.43
C VAL A 33 4.66 -4.65 2.93
N TRP A 34 5.97 -4.60 3.19
CA TRP A 34 6.82 -3.50 2.76
C TRP A 34 6.89 -3.35 1.23
N ALA A 35 7.00 -4.46 0.50
CA ALA A 35 6.95 -4.43 -0.97
C ALA A 35 5.63 -3.83 -1.49
N VAL A 36 4.50 -4.17 -0.86
CA VAL A 36 3.20 -3.57 -1.20
C VAL A 36 3.16 -2.09 -0.84
N THR A 37 3.74 -1.68 0.30
CA THR A 37 3.86 -0.26 0.68
C THR A 37 4.58 0.55 -0.39
N LEU A 38 5.73 0.07 -0.87
CA LEU A 38 6.51 0.74 -1.92
C LEU A 38 5.72 0.78 -3.24
N TRP A 39 5.10 -0.33 -3.62
CA TRP A 39 4.24 -0.35 -4.80
C TRP A 39 3.09 0.66 -4.70
N LEU A 40 2.43 0.80 -3.54
CA LEU A 40 1.40 1.82 -3.33
C LEU A 40 1.94 3.25 -3.46
N ALA A 41 3.17 3.50 -2.97
CA ALA A 41 3.80 4.81 -3.02
C ALA A 41 4.21 5.22 -4.45
N GLU A 42 4.60 4.24 -5.28
CA GLU A 42 5.09 4.49 -6.65
C GLU A 42 3.98 4.41 -7.70
N LYS A 43 3.10 3.41 -7.57
CA LYS A 43 2.16 2.98 -8.61
C LYS A 43 0.71 2.98 -8.14
N GLY A 44 0.48 2.51 -6.91
CA GLY A 44 -0.85 2.39 -6.34
C GLY A 44 -1.40 3.65 -5.64
N ARG A 45 -0.92 4.86 -5.99
CA ARG A 45 -1.32 6.11 -5.29
C ARG A 45 -2.82 6.37 -5.35
N GLU A 46 -3.47 6.01 -6.45
CA GLU A 46 -4.93 6.13 -6.58
C GLU A 46 -5.65 5.32 -5.50
N ARG A 47 -5.17 4.10 -5.18
CA ARG A 47 -5.78 3.28 -4.13
C ARG A 47 -5.57 3.85 -2.74
N VAL A 48 -4.44 4.49 -2.49
CA VAL A 48 -4.19 5.25 -1.25
C VAL A 48 -5.20 6.39 -1.15
N ARG A 49 -5.46 7.13 -2.23
CA ARG A 49 -6.42 8.24 -2.25
C ARG A 49 -7.86 7.76 -2.09
N ASP A 50 -8.23 6.70 -2.79
CA ASP A 50 -9.63 6.29 -2.93
C ASP A 50 -10.11 5.42 -1.74
N ASN A 51 -9.21 4.64 -1.12
CA ASN A 51 -9.58 3.67 -0.07
C ASN A 51 -9.17 4.11 1.35
N LEU A 52 -8.37 5.18 1.50
CA LEU A 52 -7.95 5.70 2.80
C LEU A 52 -8.53 7.08 3.05
N THR A 53 -8.88 7.34 4.32
CA THR A 53 -9.23 8.68 4.79
C THR A 53 -8.03 9.64 4.75
N GLN A 54 -8.26 10.95 4.80
CA GLN A 54 -7.18 11.94 4.79
C GLN A 54 -6.17 11.76 5.94
N GLY A 55 -6.65 11.36 7.12
CA GLY A 55 -5.78 11.03 8.26
C GLY A 55 -4.90 9.81 7.99
N GLU A 56 -5.47 8.74 7.44
CA GLU A 56 -4.73 7.52 7.07
C GLU A 56 -3.74 7.76 5.93
N GLN A 57 -4.08 8.62 4.97
CA GLN A 57 -3.15 9.05 3.91
C GLN A 57 -1.95 9.78 4.52
N THR A 58 -2.21 10.73 5.44
CA THR A 58 -1.15 11.47 6.14
C THR A 58 -0.26 10.52 6.94
N GLU A 59 -0.87 9.57 7.67
CA GLU A 59 -0.13 8.56 8.43
C GLU A 59 0.71 7.65 7.52
N PHE A 60 0.17 7.22 6.37
CA PHE A 60 0.89 6.42 5.38
C PHE A 60 2.17 7.13 4.91
N TRP A 61 2.06 8.38 4.49
CA TRP A 61 3.21 9.18 4.03
C TRP A 61 4.18 9.50 5.18
N GLY A 62 3.65 9.73 6.39
CA GLY A 62 4.46 9.92 7.60
C GLY A 62 5.31 8.71 7.93
N LEU A 63 4.74 7.50 7.85
CA LEU A 63 5.46 6.24 8.08
C LEU A 63 6.51 5.98 7.01
N LEU A 64 6.20 6.25 5.74
CA LEU A 64 7.20 6.18 4.66
C LEU A 64 8.35 7.15 4.89
N LYS A 65 8.07 8.41 5.23
CA LYS A 65 9.09 9.41 5.55
C LYS A 65 9.93 8.98 6.75
N LYS A 66 9.30 8.48 7.83
CA LYS A 66 9.96 7.96 9.03
C LYS A 66 10.90 6.80 8.72
N SER A 67 10.51 5.92 7.80
CA SER A 67 11.33 4.78 7.38
C SER A 67 12.64 5.17 6.70
N ARG A 68 12.71 6.36 6.07
CA ARG A 68 13.83 6.76 5.20
C ARG A 68 14.19 5.69 4.16
N GLY A 69 13.17 5.01 3.61
CA GLY A 69 13.33 3.92 2.65
C GLY A 69 13.74 2.57 3.26
N LYS A 70 14.04 2.50 4.56
CA LYS A 70 14.44 1.27 5.24
C LYS A 70 13.35 0.80 6.21
N PRO A 71 12.77 -0.40 6.02
CA PRO A 71 11.73 -0.92 6.90
C PRO A 71 12.22 -1.21 8.33
N SER A 72 13.53 -1.36 8.53
CA SER A 72 14.17 -1.54 9.84
C SER A 72 14.13 -0.29 10.72
N ASN A 73 13.91 0.89 10.14
CA ASN A 73 13.78 2.14 10.90
C ASN A 73 12.40 2.31 11.54
N LEU A 74 11.46 1.38 11.27
CA LEU A 74 10.13 1.37 11.84
C LEU A 74 10.09 0.46 13.06
N THR A 75 9.56 0.99 14.17
CA THR A 75 9.30 0.20 15.38
C THR A 75 8.26 -0.89 15.11
N LYS A 76 8.14 -1.90 15.98
CA LYS A 76 7.09 -2.93 15.84
C LYS A 76 5.68 -2.34 15.77
N ARG A 77 5.43 -1.26 16.50
CA ARG A 77 4.16 -0.51 16.45
C ARG A 77 3.96 0.16 15.10
N ASP A 78 4.99 0.81 14.56
CA ASP A 78 4.94 1.40 13.21
C ASP A 78 4.71 0.33 12.14
N GLN A 79 5.36 -0.84 12.24
CA GLN A 79 5.18 -1.95 11.31
C GLN A 79 3.74 -2.48 11.34
N ALA A 80 3.14 -2.59 12.53
CA ALA A 80 1.73 -2.95 12.66
C ALA A 80 0.81 -1.90 12.03
N ARG A 81 1.10 -0.61 12.22
CA ARG A 81 0.35 0.49 11.58
C ARG A 81 0.45 0.44 10.06
N VAL A 82 1.65 0.30 9.51
CA VAL A 82 1.86 0.12 8.06
C VAL A 82 1.03 -1.05 7.55
N LYS A 83 1.09 -2.21 8.22
CA LYS A 83 0.34 -3.40 7.79
C LYS A 83 -1.16 -3.14 7.75
N ASN A 84 -1.72 -2.43 8.73
CA ASN A 84 -3.15 -2.12 8.76
C ASN A 84 -3.55 -1.16 7.63
N ILE A 85 -2.81 -0.07 7.47
CA ILE A 85 -3.09 0.98 6.47
C ILE A 85 -2.95 0.41 5.05
N VAL A 86 -1.85 -0.30 4.78
CA VAL A 86 -1.60 -0.92 3.47
C VAL A 86 -2.67 -1.96 3.14
N GLY A 87 -3.06 -2.77 4.12
CA GLY A 87 -4.15 -3.74 3.95
C GLY A 87 -5.46 -3.09 3.54
N LYS A 88 -5.80 -1.95 4.16
CA LYS A 88 -6.98 -1.16 3.80
C LYS A 88 -6.86 -0.57 2.39
N ALA A 89 -5.71 0.01 2.07
CA ALA A 89 -5.47 0.60 0.75
C ALA A 89 -5.63 -0.42 -0.40
N ILE A 90 -5.17 -1.67 -0.23
CA ILE A 90 -5.28 -2.66 -1.31
C ILE A 90 -6.66 -3.32 -1.42
N ARG A 91 -7.40 -3.48 -0.33
CA ARG A 91 -8.69 -4.19 -0.35
C ARG A 91 -9.85 -3.36 -0.93
N GLY A 92 -9.86 -2.04 -0.69
CA GLY A 92 -11.10 -1.25 -0.82
C GLY A 92 -11.87 -1.28 0.49
#